data_AF-A0AAV5TS86-F1
#
_entry.id   AF-A0AAV5TS86-F1
#
_cell.length_a   1.000
_cell.length_b   1.000
_cell.length_c   1.000
_cell.angle_alpha   90.00
_cell.angle_beta   90.00
_cell.angle_gamma   90.00
#
_symmetry.space_group_name_H-M   'P 1'
#
loop_
_entity.id
_entity.type
_entity.pdbx_description
1 polymer ?
#
loop_
_entity_poly.entity_id
_entity_poly.type
_entity_poly.pdbx_seq_one_letter_code
_entity_poly.pdbx_strand_id
1 'polypeptide(L)'
;MIRLWPILLIFLPILRASDSSKDDCQRPSYLPRLPQRLQGEVLEIWTDPEPETTLTYADEPVIFKPSCEWRMSRTRLLISKLSRDEYYRIFPRRGPSPPRTTARVTTRRPDEGAAAPSPYPERPATPLPTPRYSTAARAAATRPNARLPPRRGEGAAKARPCRQPASIKRLPPRVQARITGIWRRHGPGMTCAEMHRKTKQIMVNLPLRLRSALSRSKPKKKIAAPPQLDCKLPHFLNRLEPALQEKLRRIWTGFREGEDCTQRVHQQLSILKANDISIESFRMPFPSLYEEDQAPQPRRRASMRI
;
A
#
# COMPACT_ATOMS: atom_id res chain seq x y z
N MET A 1 36.92 45.01 25.61
CA MET A 1 37.28 43.73 24.95
C MET A 1 36.00 42.98 24.62
N ILE A 2 35.49 43.10 23.39
CA ILE A 2 34.27 42.45 22.91
C ILE A 2 34.64 41.65 21.68
N ARG A 3 34.53 40.32 21.75
CA ARG A 3 34.86 39.39 20.66
C ARG A 3 33.68 39.32 19.69
N LEU A 4 33.79 40.01 18.56
CA LEU A 4 32.94 39.82 17.38
C LEU A 4 33.39 38.54 16.66
N TRP A 5 32.54 37.52 16.66
CA TRP A 5 32.66 36.34 15.78
C TRP A 5 32.04 36.66 14.42
N PRO A 6 32.68 36.33 13.28
CA PRO A 6 32.03 36.46 11.99
C PRO A 6 31.07 35.27 11.80
N ILE A 7 29.80 35.60 11.59
CA ILE A 7 28.78 34.68 11.09
C ILE A 7 29.14 34.36 9.63
N LEU A 8 29.94 33.32 9.44
CA LEU A 8 30.20 32.74 8.13
C LEU A 8 28.98 31.86 7.78
N LEU A 9 27.95 32.49 7.19
CA LEU A 9 26.84 31.79 6.55
C LEU A 9 27.38 31.05 5.32
N ILE A 10 27.77 29.80 5.52
CA ILE A 10 28.05 28.83 4.48
C ILE A 10 26.74 28.59 3.72
N PHE A 11 26.60 29.25 2.56
CA PHE A 11 25.69 28.85 1.50
C PHE A 11 26.04 27.42 1.05
N LEU A 12 25.35 26.43 1.62
CA LEU A 12 25.28 25.09 1.04
C LEU A 12 24.28 25.15 -0.13
N PRO A 13 24.67 24.83 -1.37
CA PRO A 13 23.71 24.56 -2.42
C PRO A 13 23.12 23.17 -2.12
N ILE A 14 22.14 23.15 -1.23
CA ILE A 14 21.17 22.06 -1.20
C ILE A 14 20.48 22.10 -2.56
N LEU A 15 20.44 20.95 -3.22
CA LEU A 15 19.73 20.64 -4.46
C LEU A 15 18.28 21.17 -4.42
N ARG A 16 18.13 22.47 -4.60
CA ARG A 16 16.90 23.12 -4.95
C ARG A 16 16.89 23.01 -6.46
N ALA A 17 16.09 22.08 -6.98
CA ALA A 17 15.59 22.21 -8.32
C ALA A 17 14.81 23.53 -8.33
N SER A 18 15.50 24.62 -8.66
CA SER A 18 14.87 25.86 -9.08
C SER A 18 13.95 25.50 -10.24
N ASP A 19 12.80 26.17 -10.34
CA ASP A 19 11.80 26.05 -11.39
C ASP A 19 12.36 26.48 -12.77
N SER A 20 13.41 25.80 -13.20
CA SER A 20 13.97 25.79 -14.53
C SER A 20 12.99 25.03 -15.41
N SER A 21 12.67 25.61 -16.56
CA SER A 21 12.07 24.98 -17.73
C SER A 21 12.16 23.45 -17.67
N LYS A 22 11.01 22.77 -17.72
CA LYS A 22 10.84 21.32 -17.47
C LYS A 22 11.70 20.40 -18.35
N ASP A 23 12.38 20.96 -19.34
CA ASP A 23 13.11 20.24 -20.37
C ASP A 23 14.65 20.34 -20.26
N ASP A 24 15.19 21.21 -19.39
CA ASP A 24 16.65 21.39 -19.26
C ASP A 24 17.25 20.44 -18.22
N CYS A 25 17.42 19.19 -18.63
CA CYS A 25 18.15 18.21 -17.85
C CYS A 25 19.66 18.51 -17.82
N GLN A 26 20.12 19.29 -16.84
CA GLN A 26 21.55 19.51 -16.66
C GLN A 26 22.26 18.23 -16.23
N ARG A 27 23.37 17.92 -16.93
CA ARG A 27 24.26 16.81 -16.59
C ARG A 27 24.72 16.92 -15.13
N PRO A 28 24.73 15.82 -14.36
CA PRO A 28 25.16 15.86 -12.97
C PRO A 28 26.64 16.24 -12.85
N SER A 29 26.95 17.24 -12.01
CA SER A 29 28.31 17.75 -11.81
C SER A 29 29.27 16.75 -11.17
N TYR A 30 28.75 15.67 -10.57
CA TYR A 30 29.56 14.61 -9.95
C TYR A 30 30.03 13.53 -10.95
N LEU A 31 29.62 13.59 -12.22
CA LEU A 31 29.96 12.58 -13.24
C LEU A 31 31.48 12.31 -13.35
N PRO A 32 32.37 13.33 -13.36
CA PRO A 32 33.82 13.10 -13.42
C PRO A 32 34.39 12.41 -12.17
N ARG A 33 33.64 12.38 -11.06
CA ARG A 33 34.07 11.76 -9.79
C ARG A 33 33.65 10.30 -9.67
N LEU A 34 32.81 9.80 -10.59
CA LEU A 34 32.40 8.39 -10.60
C LEU A 34 33.59 7.49 -10.95
N PRO A 35 33.62 6.22 -10.50
CA PRO A 35 34.59 5.25 -10.99
C PRO A 35 34.48 5.10 -12.51
N GLN A 36 35.61 4.93 -13.20
CA GLN A 36 35.69 4.87 -14.66
C GLN A 36 34.72 3.83 -15.28
N ARG A 37 34.51 2.70 -14.59
CA ARG A 37 33.53 1.66 -14.95
C ARG A 37 32.07 2.15 -15.05
N LEU A 38 31.69 3.18 -14.31
CA LEU A 38 30.34 3.77 -14.36
C LEU A 38 30.28 5.05 -15.18
N GLN A 39 31.40 5.71 -15.43
CA GLN A 39 31.43 6.94 -16.20
C GLN A 39 30.89 6.70 -17.61
N GLY A 40 31.27 5.61 -18.28
CA GLY A 40 30.74 5.26 -19.61
C GLY A 40 29.22 5.08 -19.61
N GLU A 41 28.70 4.21 -18.73
CA GLU A 41 27.25 3.93 -18.64
C GLU A 41 26.43 5.19 -18.27
N VAL A 42 26.95 6.04 -17.37
CA VAL A 42 26.28 7.30 -17.01
C VAL A 42 26.44 8.32 -18.12
N LEU A 43 27.58 8.38 -18.80
CA LEU A 43 27.77 9.31 -19.92
C LEU A 43 26.77 8.97 -21.02
N GLU A 44 26.66 7.71 -21.43
CA GLU A 44 25.71 7.21 -22.43
C GLU A 44 24.27 7.66 -22.14
N ILE A 45 23.79 7.50 -20.89
CA ILE A 45 22.43 7.94 -20.47
C ILE A 45 22.19 9.45 -20.70
N TRP A 46 23.25 10.26 -20.67
CA TRP A 46 23.17 11.73 -20.73
C TRP A 46 23.71 12.34 -22.03
N THR A 47 24.56 11.65 -22.81
CA THR A 47 25.05 12.10 -24.13
C THR A 47 24.25 11.55 -25.28
N ASP A 48 23.64 10.36 -25.16
CA ASP A 48 22.99 9.79 -26.33
C ASP A 48 21.90 10.76 -26.81
N PRO A 49 22.05 11.34 -28.02
CA PRO A 49 20.93 12.01 -28.65
C PRO A 49 19.86 10.93 -28.76
N GLU A 50 18.72 11.19 -28.14
CA GLU A 50 17.66 10.22 -27.84
C GLU A 50 17.65 9.09 -28.87
N PRO A 51 17.93 7.82 -28.51
CA PRO A 51 17.50 6.75 -29.38
C PRO A 51 15.99 6.88 -29.38
N GLU A 52 15.45 7.45 -30.46
CA GLU A 52 14.03 7.46 -30.75
C GLU A 52 13.63 6.00 -30.77
N THR A 53 13.24 5.51 -29.60
CA THR A 53 12.75 4.16 -29.45
C THR A 53 11.32 4.26 -29.92
N THR A 54 11.18 4.17 -31.25
CA THR A 54 9.89 3.97 -31.90
C THR A 54 9.35 2.64 -31.44
N LEU A 55 8.60 2.70 -30.34
CA LEU A 55 7.73 1.62 -29.94
C LEU A 55 6.48 1.75 -30.80
N THR A 56 6.27 0.78 -31.69
CA THR A 56 5.02 0.64 -32.43
C THR A 56 3.95 0.11 -31.48
N TYR A 57 2.98 0.95 -31.14
CA TYR A 57 1.78 0.55 -30.41
C TYR A 57 0.58 0.77 -31.33
N ALA A 58 -0.05 -0.32 -31.77
CA ALA A 58 -1.16 -0.29 -32.75
C ALA A 58 -0.80 0.40 -34.09
N ASP A 59 0.33 -0.01 -34.68
CA ASP A 59 0.83 0.47 -35.99
C ASP A 59 1.16 1.97 -36.09
N GLU A 60 1.05 2.72 -34.99
CA GLU A 60 1.53 4.10 -34.88
C GLU A 60 2.90 4.14 -34.17
N PRO A 61 3.92 4.80 -34.77
CA PRO A 61 5.20 5.00 -34.11
C PRO A 61 5.04 6.03 -32.98
N VAL A 62 5.15 5.59 -31.73
CA VAL A 62 5.19 6.49 -30.58
C VAL A 62 6.65 6.83 -30.28
N ILE A 63 7.04 8.08 -30.52
CA ILE A 63 8.38 8.58 -30.18
C ILE A 63 8.42 8.83 -28.67
N PHE A 64 9.08 7.95 -27.93
CA PHE A 64 9.27 8.13 -26.51
C PHE A 64 10.52 8.98 -26.25
N LYS A 65 10.33 10.25 -25.91
CA LYS A 65 11.41 11.11 -25.42
C LYS A 65 11.72 10.76 -23.97
N PRO A 66 12.91 10.20 -23.64
CA PRO A 66 13.25 9.85 -22.26
C PRO A 66 13.28 11.11 -21.40
N SER A 67 12.24 11.28 -20.58
CA SER A 67 12.11 12.38 -19.63
C SER A 67 13.30 12.48 -18.66
N CYS A 68 13.51 13.66 -18.09
CA CYS A 68 14.47 13.89 -17.01
C CYS A 68 14.36 12.89 -15.86
N GLU A 69 13.14 12.52 -15.49
CA GLU A 69 12.90 11.55 -14.41
C GLU A 69 13.48 10.17 -14.75
N TRP A 70 13.42 9.77 -16.02
CA TRP A 70 13.98 8.51 -16.50
C TRP A 70 15.51 8.51 -16.40
N ARG A 71 16.17 9.55 -16.92
CA ARG A 71 17.65 9.69 -16.87
C ARG A 71 18.16 9.69 -15.43
N MET A 72 17.48 10.44 -14.55
CA MET A 72 17.80 10.48 -13.12
C MET A 72 17.56 9.13 -12.43
N SER A 73 16.48 8.42 -12.76
CA SER A 73 16.19 7.11 -12.17
C SER A 73 17.23 6.07 -12.57
N ARG A 74 17.63 6.06 -13.85
CA ARG A 74 18.66 5.14 -14.36
C ARG A 74 20.03 5.46 -13.76
N THR A 75 20.39 6.73 -13.66
CA THR A 75 21.62 7.17 -12.97
C THR A 75 21.64 6.75 -11.50
N ARG A 76 20.51 6.86 -10.79
CA ARG A 76 20.38 6.39 -9.39
C ARG A 76 20.59 4.87 -9.25
N LEU A 77 20.08 4.08 -10.21
CA LEU A 77 20.31 2.64 -10.24
C LEU A 77 21.80 2.32 -10.41
N LEU A 78 22.50 3.05 -11.28
CA LEU A 78 23.95 2.87 -11.46
C LEU A 78 24.75 3.27 -10.22
N ILE A 79 24.42 4.40 -9.60
CA ILE A 79 25.02 4.83 -8.33
C ILE A 79 24.78 3.80 -7.22
N SER A 80 23.68 3.05 -7.25
CA SER A 80 23.41 1.99 -6.27
C SER A 80 24.34 0.77 -6.37
N LYS A 81 25.09 0.62 -7.48
CA LYS A 81 26.13 -0.39 -7.63
C LYS A 81 27.45 -0.02 -6.93
N LEU A 82 27.62 1.24 -6.51
CA LEU A 82 28.83 1.68 -5.80
C LEU A 82 28.95 0.98 -4.46
N SER A 83 30.19 0.65 -4.07
CA SER A 83 30.48 0.29 -2.69
C SER A 83 30.19 1.48 -1.78
N ARG A 84 29.99 1.19 -0.49
CA ARG A 84 29.76 2.23 0.52
C ARG A 84 30.90 3.26 0.54
N ASP A 85 32.15 2.80 0.39
CA ASP A 85 33.32 3.66 0.43
C ASP A 85 33.46 4.51 -0.83
N GLU A 86 33.19 3.95 -2.01
CA GLU A 86 33.15 4.70 -3.27
C GLU A 86 32.07 5.79 -3.21
N TYR A 87 30.88 5.44 -2.70
CA TYR A 87 29.77 6.38 -2.56
C TYR A 87 30.15 7.60 -1.71
N TYR A 88 30.77 7.37 -0.54
CA TYR A 88 31.16 8.48 0.35
C TYR A 88 32.36 9.29 -0.15
N ARG A 89 33.21 8.75 -1.04
CA ARG A 89 34.24 9.54 -1.72
C ARG A 89 33.62 10.57 -2.67
N ILE A 90 32.51 10.22 -3.32
CA ILE A 90 31.79 11.11 -4.25
C ILE A 90 30.87 12.07 -3.50
N PHE A 91 30.15 11.54 -2.51
CA PHE A 91 29.15 12.26 -1.70
C PHE A 91 29.65 12.36 -0.25
N PRO A 92 30.54 13.32 0.08
CA PRO A 92 31.05 13.48 1.44
C PRO A 92 29.90 13.70 2.43
N ARG A 93 30.10 13.24 3.68
CA ARG A 93 29.13 12.93 4.76
C ARG A 93 27.94 13.89 5.03
N ARG A 94 27.86 15.05 4.39
CA ARG A 94 26.65 15.90 4.34
C ARG A 94 25.70 15.56 3.19
N GLY A 95 26.05 14.59 2.34
CA GLY A 95 25.22 14.12 1.23
C GLY A 95 24.11 13.15 1.64
N PRO A 96 23.20 12.83 0.70
CA PRO A 96 22.14 11.85 0.91
C PRO A 96 22.72 10.49 1.36
N SER A 97 21.99 9.77 2.21
CA SER A 97 22.38 8.42 2.60
C SER A 97 22.45 7.51 1.38
N PRO A 98 23.44 6.58 1.31
CA PRO A 98 23.53 5.63 0.21
C PRO A 98 22.20 4.86 0.08
N PRO A 99 21.74 4.59 -1.16
CA PRO A 99 20.52 3.82 -1.36
C PRO A 99 20.67 2.47 -0.66
N ARG A 100 19.73 2.14 0.23
CA ARG A 100 19.68 0.83 0.88
C ARG A 100 19.30 -0.21 -0.18
N THR A 101 20.28 -0.77 -0.86
CA THR A 101 20.09 -1.95 -1.70
C THR A 101 19.81 -3.14 -0.80
N THR A 102 18.60 -3.68 -0.88
CA THR A 102 18.20 -4.92 -0.19
C THR A 102 18.70 -6.17 -0.92
N ALA A 103 19.32 -6.01 -2.09
CA ALA A 103 19.97 -7.09 -2.83
C ALA A 103 21.34 -7.35 -2.22
N ARG A 104 21.41 -8.30 -1.29
CA ARG A 104 22.68 -8.87 -0.82
C ARG A 104 23.25 -9.69 -1.99
N VAL A 105 24.09 -9.07 -2.81
CA VAL A 105 24.87 -9.81 -3.82
C VAL A 105 25.91 -10.60 -3.06
N THR A 106 25.62 -11.86 -2.78
CA THR A 106 26.61 -12.85 -2.34
C THR A 106 27.55 -13.10 -3.52
N THR A 107 28.64 -12.35 -3.58
CA THR A 107 29.79 -12.71 -4.41
C THR A 107 30.35 -14.01 -3.83
N ARG A 108 29.98 -15.14 -4.45
CA ARG A 108 30.52 -16.46 -4.14
C ARG A 108 32.00 -16.43 -4.49
N ARG A 109 32.87 -16.65 -3.50
CA ARG A 109 34.32 -16.79 -3.70
C ARG A 109 34.58 -18.00 -4.62
N PRO A 110 35.46 -17.91 -5.63
CA PRO A 110 35.71 -19.01 -6.56
C PRO A 110 36.54 -20.18 -6.01
N ASP A 111 37.05 -20.11 -4.78
CA ASP A 111 37.97 -21.12 -4.24
C ASP A 111 37.43 -21.70 -2.93
N GLU A 112 36.53 -22.67 -3.02
CA GLU A 112 36.30 -23.61 -1.92
C GLU A 112 35.83 -24.95 -2.50
N GLY A 113 36.76 -25.90 -2.48
CA GLY A 113 36.60 -27.23 -3.05
C GLY A 113 35.38 -27.96 -2.51
N ALA A 114 34.76 -28.72 -3.41
CA ALA A 114 33.63 -29.59 -3.12
C ALA A 114 34.00 -30.62 -2.04
N ALA A 115 33.63 -30.36 -0.80
CA ALA A 115 33.61 -31.36 0.26
C ALA A 115 32.39 -32.28 0.04
N ALA A 116 32.67 -33.58 0.01
CA ALA A 116 31.71 -34.65 -0.21
C ALA A 116 30.54 -34.60 0.80
N PRO A 117 29.32 -35.02 0.40
CA PRO A 117 28.17 -35.03 1.28
C PRO A 117 28.38 -36.02 2.43
N SER A 118 28.36 -35.48 3.65
CA SER A 118 28.35 -36.26 4.89
C SER A 118 27.03 -37.04 5.01
N PRO A 119 27.05 -38.32 5.40
CA PRO A 119 25.84 -39.11 5.62
C PRO A 119 25.20 -38.66 6.94
N TYR A 120 24.06 -37.97 6.85
CA TYR A 120 23.27 -37.66 8.04
C TYR A 120 22.66 -38.95 8.62
N PRO A 121 22.78 -39.20 9.93
CA PRO A 121 22.07 -40.29 10.57
C PRO A 121 20.56 -39.97 10.62
N GLU A 122 19.75 -40.97 10.27
CA GLU A 122 18.29 -40.92 10.33
C GLU A 122 17.82 -40.54 11.73
N ARG A 123 17.00 -39.50 11.79
CA ARG A 123 16.35 -39.04 13.01
C ARG A 123 15.10 -39.88 13.27
N PRO A 124 14.94 -40.54 14.44
CA PRO A 124 13.74 -41.30 14.75
C PRO A 124 12.50 -40.39 14.72
N ALA A 125 11.45 -40.86 14.03
CA ALA A 125 10.17 -40.18 13.90
C ALA A 125 9.57 -39.86 15.28
N THR A 126 9.43 -38.58 15.59
CA THR A 126 8.70 -38.12 16.76
C THR A 126 7.20 -38.21 16.47
N PRO A 127 6.40 -38.93 17.28
CA PRO A 127 4.96 -39.02 17.05
C PRO A 127 4.28 -37.65 17.24
N LEU A 128 3.40 -37.31 16.29
CA LEU A 128 2.59 -36.10 16.29
C LEU A 128 1.65 -36.09 17.51
N PRO A 129 1.52 -34.95 18.23
CA PRO A 129 0.54 -34.81 19.29
C PRO A 129 -0.87 -34.83 18.71
N THR A 130 -1.71 -35.72 19.23
CA THR A 130 -3.13 -35.79 18.91
C THR A 130 -3.87 -34.53 19.40
N PRO A 131 -4.84 -34.00 18.63
CA PRO A 131 -5.63 -32.86 19.05
C PRO A 131 -6.59 -33.27 20.18
N ARG A 132 -6.31 -32.82 21.40
CA ARG A 132 -7.28 -32.84 22.51
C ARG A 132 -8.40 -31.84 22.22
N TYR A 133 -9.48 -32.33 21.62
CA TYR A 133 -10.76 -31.63 21.65
C TYR A 133 -11.33 -31.69 23.08
N SER A 134 -11.22 -30.58 23.81
CA SER A 134 -11.92 -30.40 25.09
C SER A 134 -13.38 -30.05 24.80
N THR A 135 -14.25 -31.06 24.83
CA THR A 135 -15.71 -30.92 24.87
C THR A 135 -16.19 -30.73 26.31
N ALA A 136 -15.74 -29.67 26.98
CA ALA A 136 -16.15 -29.35 28.34
C ALA A 136 -16.42 -27.84 28.49
N ALA A 137 -17.55 -27.38 27.94
CA ALA A 137 -18.20 -26.12 28.34
C ALA A 137 -19.67 -26.09 27.86
N ARG A 138 -20.45 -27.12 28.21
CA ARG A 138 -21.91 -27.13 28.08
C ARG A 138 -22.52 -27.69 29.37
N ALA A 139 -22.58 -26.84 30.39
CA ALA A 139 -23.51 -26.95 31.53
C ALA A 139 -23.11 -25.92 32.58
N ALA A 140 -23.62 -24.69 32.48
CA ALA A 140 -23.70 -23.82 33.65
C ALA A 140 -24.81 -22.79 33.47
N ALA A 141 -25.85 -22.98 34.27
CA ALA A 141 -26.69 -21.94 34.85
C ALA A 141 -27.73 -21.26 33.94
N THR A 142 -28.85 -21.97 33.77
CA THR A 142 -30.18 -21.38 33.91
C THR A 142 -30.25 -20.64 35.26
N ARG A 143 -30.00 -19.32 35.25
CA ARG A 143 -30.35 -18.43 36.36
C ARG A 143 -31.68 -17.75 36.01
N PRO A 144 -32.81 -18.13 36.61
CA PRO A 144 -33.97 -17.25 36.64
C PRO A 144 -33.62 -16.08 37.57
N ASN A 145 -34.08 -14.86 37.25
CA ASN A 145 -33.88 -13.63 38.04
C ASN A 145 -32.54 -12.87 37.94
N ALA A 146 -31.94 -12.77 36.73
CA ALA A 146 -31.17 -11.58 36.42
C ALA A 146 -32.16 -10.46 36.02
N ARG A 147 -32.48 -9.56 36.96
CA ARG A 147 -33.24 -8.31 36.68
C ARG A 147 -32.60 -7.64 35.45
N LEU A 148 -33.30 -7.69 34.32
CA LEU A 148 -32.97 -6.89 33.15
C LEU A 148 -32.82 -5.44 33.63
N PRO A 149 -31.69 -4.77 33.32
CA PRO A 149 -31.58 -3.35 33.64
C PRO A 149 -32.78 -2.64 32.99
N PRO A 150 -33.43 -1.71 33.71
CA PRO A 150 -34.60 -1.03 33.19
C PRO A 150 -34.27 -0.47 31.81
N ARG A 151 -35.06 -0.86 30.81
CA ARG A 151 -35.02 -0.28 29.47
C ARG A 151 -35.14 1.23 29.67
N ARG A 152 -33.98 1.90 29.57
CA ARG A 152 -33.90 3.36 29.62
C ARG A 152 -34.90 3.86 28.60
N GLY A 153 -35.85 4.64 29.11
CA GLY A 153 -37.07 5.01 28.40
C GLY A 153 -36.80 5.39 26.96
N GLU A 154 -37.69 4.91 26.10
CA GLU A 154 -37.96 5.38 24.75
C GLU A 154 -38.41 6.85 24.81
N GLY A 155 -37.58 7.73 25.35
CA GLY A 155 -37.65 9.13 25.01
C GLY A 155 -37.32 9.18 23.53
N ALA A 156 -38.31 9.54 22.70
CA ALA A 156 -38.17 9.80 21.28
C ALA A 156 -37.08 10.86 21.07
N ALA A 157 -35.82 10.42 21.08
CA ALA A 157 -34.68 11.25 20.80
C ALA A 157 -34.88 11.68 19.35
N LYS A 158 -35.28 12.95 19.17
CA LYS A 158 -35.51 13.59 17.87
C LYS A 158 -34.39 13.11 16.93
N ALA A 159 -34.77 12.31 15.94
CA ALA A 159 -33.82 11.66 15.05
C ALA A 159 -32.91 12.75 14.48
N ARG A 160 -31.62 12.70 14.81
CA ARG A 160 -30.68 13.71 14.31
C ARG A 160 -30.72 13.66 12.78
N PRO A 161 -30.75 14.81 12.09
CA PRO A 161 -30.74 14.82 10.64
C PRO A 161 -29.48 14.09 10.15
N CYS A 162 -29.67 13.19 9.19
CA CYS A 162 -28.57 12.41 8.60
C CYS A 162 -27.56 13.39 7.96
N ARG A 163 -26.28 13.33 8.36
CA ARG A 163 -25.24 14.25 7.87
C ARG A 163 -24.16 13.52 7.07
N GLN A 164 -23.80 14.12 5.94
CA GLN A 164 -22.73 13.62 5.07
C GLN A 164 -21.36 13.67 5.80
N PRO A 165 -20.51 12.62 5.68
CA PRO A 165 -19.19 12.61 6.28
C PRO A 165 -18.28 13.76 5.81
N ALA A 166 -17.68 14.49 6.75
CA ALA A 166 -16.78 15.62 6.43
C ALA A 166 -15.53 15.20 5.63
N SER A 167 -15.14 13.92 5.72
CA SER A 167 -13.99 13.35 5.01
C SER A 167 -14.14 13.38 3.48
N ILE A 168 -15.35 13.56 2.96
CA ILE A 168 -15.62 13.51 1.52
C ILE A 168 -14.91 14.63 0.76
N LYS A 169 -14.72 15.80 1.36
CA LYS A 169 -14.02 16.93 0.72
C LYS A 169 -12.56 16.62 0.34
N ARG A 170 -11.96 15.58 0.92
CA ARG A 170 -10.57 15.15 0.67
C ARG A 170 -10.44 14.07 -0.41
N LEU A 171 -11.57 13.58 -0.93
CA LEU A 171 -11.59 12.51 -1.94
C LEU A 171 -11.34 13.06 -3.34
N PRO A 172 -10.96 12.23 -4.33
CA PRO A 172 -10.91 12.67 -5.72
C PRO A 172 -12.29 13.14 -6.23
N PRO A 173 -12.36 14.14 -7.13
CA PRO A 173 -13.63 14.74 -7.58
C PRO A 173 -14.67 13.71 -8.07
N ARG A 174 -14.25 12.70 -8.83
CA ARG A 174 -15.13 11.62 -9.32
C ARG A 174 -15.80 10.83 -8.19
N VAL A 175 -15.05 10.54 -7.12
CA VAL A 175 -15.56 9.85 -5.93
C VAL A 175 -16.48 10.77 -5.13
N GLN A 176 -16.11 12.04 -4.99
CA GLN A 176 -16.95 13.04 -4.34
C GLN A 176 -18.32 13.14 -5.02
N ALA A 177 -18.34 13.26 -6.35
CA ALA A 177 -19.58 13.35 -7.13
C ALA A 177 -20.47 12.12 -6.92
N ARG A 178 -19.87 10.93 -6.89
CA ARG A 178 -20.58 9.65 -6.68
C ARG A 178 -21.18 9.55 -5.28
N ILE A 179 -20.43 9.93 -4.24
CA ILE A 179 -20.96 9.95 -2.86
C ILE A 179 -22.03 11.04 -2.75
N THR A 180 -21.76 12.26 -3.18
CA THR A 180 -22.75 13.35 -3.17
C THR A 180 -24.02 12.97 -3.94
N GLY A 181 -23.90 12.19 -5.01
CA GLY A 181 -25.06 11.63 -5.72
C GLY A 181 -25.93 10.69 -4.89
N ILE A 182 -25.34 9.89 -3.98
CA ILE A 182 -26.09 9.09 -2.99
C ILE A 182 -26.80 10.01 -2.00
N TRP A 183 -26.13 11.08 -1.56
CA TRP A 183 -26.66 12.00 -0.56
C TRP A 183 -27.71 12.98 -1.10
N ARG A 184 -27.65 13.34 -2.39
CA ARG A 184 -28.66 14.17 -3.07
C ARG A 184 -29.91 13.37 -3.45
N ARG A 185 -29.75 12.12 -3.90
CA ARG A 185 -30.88 11.24 -4.29
C ARG A 185 -31.52 10.54 -3.09
N HIS A 186 -31.70 11.27 -2.00
CA HIS A 186 -32.44 10.79 -0.84
C HIS A 186 -33.92 10.68 -1.22
N GLY A 187 -34.29 9.55 -1.83
CA GLY A 187 -35.67 9.23 -2.13
C GLY A 187 -36.44 8.83 -0.87
N PRO A 188 -37.77 9.00 -0.85
CA PRO A 188 -38.62 8.48 0.22
C PRO A 188 -38.47 6.95 0.27
N GLY A 189 -37.78 6.45 1.28
CA GLY A 189 -37.54 5.00 1.47
C GLY A 189 -36.08 4.61 1.72
N MET A 190 -35.10 5.48 1.47
CA MET A 190 -33.72 5.19 1.86
C MET A 190 -33.45 5.63 3.30
N THR A 191 -33.08 4.68 4.16
CA THR A 191 -32.74 5.02 5.55
C THR A 191 -31.35 5.64 5.64
N CYS A 192 -31.10 6.47 6.64
CA CYS A 192 -29.76 7.04 6.88
C CYS A 192 -28.69 5.94 6.98
N ALA A 193 -29.02 4.81 7.62
CA ALA A 193 -28.13 3.65 7.71
C ALA A 193 -27.73 3.10 6.33
N GLU A 194 -28.65 3.03 5.37
CA GLU A 194 -28.36 2.59 4.01
C GLU A 194 -27.46 3.58 3.26
N MET A 195 -27.68 4.88 3.42
CA MET A 195 -26.81 5.90 2.82
C MET A 195 -25.38 5.79 3.34
N HIS A 196 -25.23 5.64 4.65
CA HIS A 196 -23.93 5.40 5.28
C HIS A 196 -23.31 4.08 4.79
N ARG A 197 -24.11 3.00 4.65
CA ARG A 197 -23.64 1.72 4.10
C ARG A 197 -23.11 1.87 2.67
N LYS A 198 -23.86 2.53 1.79
CA LYS A 198 -23.45 2.79 0.39
C LYS A 198 -22.21 3.68 0.32
N THR A 199 -22.17 4.74 1.13
CA THR A 199 -21.00 5.64 1.23
C THR A 199 -19.76 4.87 1.70
N LYS A 200 -19.92 4.04 2.74
CA LYS A 200 -18.85 3.19 3.28
C LYS A 200 -18.37 2.21 2.21
N GLN A 201 -19.26 1.59 1.45
CA GLN A 201 -18.88 0.69 0.36
C GLN A 201 -17.98 1.39 -0.68
N ILE A 202 -18.30 2.62 -1.06
CA ILE A 202 -17.43 3.42 -1.95
C ILE A 202 -16.08 3.67 -1.29
N MET A 203 -16.06 4.13 -0.04
CA MET A 203 -14.81 4.46 0.66
C MET A 203 -13.89 3.25 0.83
N VAL A 204 -14.47 2.06 0.96
CA VAL A 204 -13.73 0.80 1.15
C VAL A 204 -13.03 0.38 -0.12
N ASN A 205 -13.69 0.57 -1.26
CA ASN A 205 -13.17 0.21 -2.58
C ASN A 205 -12.12 1.20 -3.11
N LEU A 206 -11.87 2.29 -2.38
CA LEU A 206 -10.84 3.25 -2.76
C LEU A 206 -9.44 2.63 -2.79
N PRO A 207 -8.59 3.04 -3.75
CA PRO A 207 -7.16 2.74 -3.74
C PRO A 207 -6.52 2.98 -2.37
N LEU A 208 -5.60 2.10 -1.98
CA LEU A 208 -4.99 2.13 -0.65
C LEU A 208 -4.27 3.46 -0.37
N ARG A 209 -3.63 4.04 -1.40
CA ARG A 209 -2.98 5.35 -1.31
C ARG A 209 -3.96 6.46 -0.90
N LEU A 210 -5.17 6.43 -1.45
CA LEU A 210 -6.22 7.40 -1.11
C LEU A 210 -6.79 7.12 0.28
N ARG A 211 -7.01 5.85 0.63
CA ARG A 211 -7.46 5.46 1.97
C ARG A 211 -6.44 5.89 3.05
N SER A 212 -5.15 5.72 2.78
CA SER A 212 -4.09 6.17 3.70
C SER A 212 -4.02 7.68 3.83
N ALA A 213 -4.41 8.45 2.80
CA ALA A 213 -4.49 9.91 2.90
C ALA A 213 -5.70 10.39 3.72
N LEU A 214 -6.78 9.60 3.76
CA LEU A 214 -7.97 9.89 4.58
C LEU A 214 -7.76 9.51 6.04
N SER A 215 -7.08 8.40 6.28
CA SER A 215 -6.76 7.95 7.62
C SER A 215 -5.63 8.82 8.17
N ARG A 216 -5.86 9.48 9.32
CA ARG A 216 -4.80 10.22 10.03
C ARG A 216 -3.66 9.31 10.54
N SER A 217 -3.79 8.00 10.37
CA SER A 217 -2.77 7.03 10.77
C SER A 217 -1.47 7.19 9.98
N LYS A 218 -0.34 7.17 10.68
CA LYS A 218 1.01 7.16 10.11
C LYS A 218 1.13 6.12 8.97
N PRO A 219 1.85 6.44 7.88
CA PRO A 219 1.98 5.55 6.73
C PRO A 219 2.53 4.18 7.16
N LYS A 220 1.74 3.11 7.02
CA LYS A 220 2.23 1.75 7.21
C LYS A 220 3.26 1.43 6.12
N LYS A 221 4.36 0.83 6.55
CA LYS A 221 5.53 0.44 5.73
C LYS A 221 5.07 -0.24 4.44
N LYS A 222 5.51 0.28 3.28
CA LYS A 222 5.16 -0.25 1.95
C LYS A 222 5.53 -1.73 1.87
N ILE A 223 4.54 -2.60 1.68
CA ILE A 223 4.77 -4.00 1.32
C ILE A 223 5.14 -3.99 -0.17
N ALA A 224 6.41 -4.25 -0.46
CA ALA A 224 6.98 -4.12 -1.81
C ALA A 224 6.58 -5.25 -2.77
N ALA A 225 6.03 -6.35 -2.25
CA ALA A 225 5.61 -7.47 -3.08
C ALA A 225 4.15 -7.31 -3.54
N PRO A 226 3.89 -7.42 -4.87
CA PRO A 226 2.51 -7.48 -5.36
C PRO A 226 1.77 -8.62 -4.65
N PRO A 227 0.47 -8.46 -4.36
CA PRO A 227 -0.32 -9.56 -3.85
C PRO A 227 -0.28 -10.74 -4.79
N GLN A 228 0.37 -11.82 -4.34
CA GLN A 228 0.09 -13.15 -4.87
C GLN A 228 -1.38 -13.40 -4.55
N LEU A 229 -2.21 -13.41 -5.60
CA LEU A 229 -3.59 -13.80 -5.49
C LEU A 229 -3.62 -15.32 -5.52
N ASP A 230 -4.19 -15.91 -4.49
CA ASP A 230 -4.38 -17.36 -4.45
C ASP A 230 -5.27 -17.78 -5.63
N CYS A 231 -5.02 -18.97 -6.18
CA CYS A 231 -5.85 -19.60 -7.21
C CYS A 231 -7.20 -20.04 -6.65
N LYS A 232 -7.95 -19.13 -6.01
CA LYS A 232 -9.19 -19.41 -5.30
C LYS A 232 -10.14 -18.22 -5.44
N LEU A 233 -11.42 -18.52 -5.32
CA LEU A 233 -12.46 -17.50 -5.29
C LEU A 233 -12.15 -16.50 -4.15
N PRO A 234 -12.15 -15.18 -4.42
CA PRO A 234 -11.71 -14.22 -3.42
C PRO A 234 -12.63 -14.19 -2.19
N HIS A 235 -12.04 -14.22 -0.99
CA HIS A 235 -12.77 -14.18 0.28
C HIS A 235 -13.67 -12.94 0.46
N PHE A 236 -13.43 -11.87 -0.29
CA PHE A 236 -14.18 -10.62 -0.22
C PHE A 236 -15.39 -10.56 -1.16
N LEU A 237 -15.69 -11.64 -1.91
CA LEU A 237 -16.76 -11.67 -2.89
C LEU A 237 -18.08 -11.11 -2.35
N ASN A 238 -18.49 -11.51 -1.14
CA ASN A 238 -19.75 -11.13 -0.51
C ASN A 238 -19.90 -9.62 -0.24
N ARG A 239 -18.81 -8.83 -0.35
CA ARG A 239 -18.80 -7.36 -0.17
C ARG A 239 -19.03 -6.60 -1.46
N LEU A 240 -18.93 -7.28 -2.60
CA LEU A 240 -19.12 -6.68 -3.92
C LEU A 240 -20.61 -6.54 -4.24
N GLU A 241 -20.91 -5.76 -5.28
CA GLU A 241 -22.27 -5.68 -5.80
C GLU A 241 -22.72 -7.04 -6.36
N PRO A 242 -23.99 -7.47 -6.17
CA PRO A 242 -24.44 -8.81 -6.57
C PRO A 242 -24.14 -9.15 -8.03
N ALA A 243 -24.31 -8.20 -8.96
CA ALA A 243 -23.98 -8.38 -10.37
C ALA A 243 -22.48 -8.69 -10.60
N LEU A 244 -21.60 -8.09 -9.80
CA LEU A 244 -20.16 -8.32 -9.87
C LEU A 244 -19.78 -9.65 -9.21
N GLN A 245 -20.47 -10.01 -8.13
CA GLN A 245 -20.29 -11.33 -7.50
C GLN A 245 -20.56 -12.45 -8.50
N GLU A 246 -21.65 -12.34 -9.24
CA GLU A 246 -22.05 -13.32 -10.25
C GLU A 246 -21.00 -13.43 -11.38
N LYS A 247 -20.52 -12.30 -11.91
CA LYS A 247 -19.45 -12.30 -12.91
C LYS A 247 -18.17 -12.98 -12.43
N LEU A 248 -17.78 -12.73 -11.18
CA LEU A 248 -16.60 -13.38 -10.60
C LEU A 248 -16.83 -14.87 -10.36
N ARG A 249 -18.02 -15.28 -9.89
CA ARG A 249 -18.36 -16.72 -9.73
C ARG A 249 -18.27 -17.46 -11.06
N ARG A 250 -18.72 -16.86 -12.16
CA ARG A 250 -18.64 -17.45 -13.50
C ARG A 250 -17.21 -17.73 -13.95
N ILE A 251 -16.25 -16.82 -13.69
CA ILE A 251 -14.83 -17.04 -14.02
C ILE A 251 -14.26 -18.27 -13.29
N TRP A 252 -14.66 -18.45 -12.04
CA TRP A 252 -14.18 -19.53 -11.17
C TRP A 252 -15.03 -20.79 -11.25
N THR A 253 -16.09 -20.81 -12.06
CA THR A 253 -16.95 -21.99 -12.22
C THR A 253 -16.17 -23.09 -12.92
N GLY A 254 -16.13 -24.28 -12.33
CA GLY A 254 -15.41 -25.44 -12.87
C GLY A 254 -13.89 -25.44 -12.65
N PHE A 255 -13.33 -24.49 -11.88
CA PHE A 255 -11.91 -24.53 -11.50
C PHE A 255 -11.61 -25.71 -10.56
N ARG A 256 -10.54 -26.46 -10.84
CA ARG A 256 -10.02 -27.53 -9.98
C ARG A 256 -8.69 -27.12 -9.34
N GLU A 257 -8.47 -27.50 -8.08
CA GLU A 257 -7.19 -27.24 -7.41
C GLU A 257 -6.06 -27.96 -8.17
N GLY A 258 -5.04 -27.19 -8.59
CA GLY A 258 -3.90 -27.69 -9.37
C GLY A 258 -3.87 -27.25 -10.83
N GLU A 259 -4.96 -26.71 -11.37
CA GLU A 259 -4.95 -26.08 -12.71
C GLU A 259 -4.21 -24.74 -12.72
N ASP A 260 -3.61 -24.38 -13.86
CA ASP A 260 -3.08 -23.02 -14.05
C ASP A 260 -4.21 -22.00 -13.96
N CYS A 261 -4.10 -21.09 -12.98
CA CYS A 261 -5.10 -20.09 -12.68
C CYS A 261 -4.75 -18.70 -13.23
N THR A 262 -3.61 -18.56 -13.92
CA THR A 262 -3.07 -17.25 -14.35
C THR A 262 -4.08 -16.48 -15.20
N GLN A 263 -4.72 -17.14 -16.15
CA GLN A 263 -5.71 -16.51 -17.03
C GLN A 263 -6.98 -16.07 -16.26
N ARG A 264 -7.47 -16.90 -15.34
CA ARG A 264 -8.64 -16.60 -14.50
C ARG A 264 -8.36 -15.44 -13.55
N VAL A 265 -7.18 -15.41 -12.95
CA VAL A 265 -6.71 -14.29 -12.12
C VAL A 265 -6.65 -13.01 -12.95
N HIS A 266 -6.08 -13.04 -14.17
CA HIS A 266 -6.06 -11.87 -15.06
C HIS A 266 -7.47 -11.37 -15.40
N GLN A 267 -8.42 -12.26 -15.71
CA GLN A 267 -9.81 -11.87 -15.97
C GLN A 267 -10.47 -11.24 -14.74
N GLN A 268 -10.30 -11.84 -13.56
CA GLN A 268 -10.77 -11.25 -12.30
C GLN A 268 -10.19 -9.86 -12.09
N LEU A 269 -8.88 -9.69 -12.30
CA LEU A 269 -8.21 -8.40 -12.15
C LEU A 269 -8.74 -7.35 -13.13
N SER A 270 -9.00 -7.74 -14.37
CA SER A 270 -9.60 -6.88 -15.39
C SER A 270 -11.00 -6.41 -14.97
N ILE A 271 -11.85 -7.33 -14.48
CA ILE A 271 -13.19 -7.00 -14.00
C ILE A 271 -13.13 -6.03 -12.81
N LEU A 272 -12.25 -6.28 -11.83
CA LEU A 272 -12.09 -5.40 -10.67
C LEU A 272 -11.61 -4.01 -11.09
N LYS A 273 -10.63 -3.94 -12.01
CA LYS A 273 -10.10 -2.69 -12.54
C LYS A 273 -11.17 -1.90 -13.30
N ALA A 274 -11.98 -2.56 -14.13
CA ALA A 274 -13.07 -1.94 -14.88
C ALA A 274 -14.15 -1.32 -13.97
N ASN A 275 -14.26 -1.79 -12.72
CA ASN A 275 -15.21 -1.27 -11.73
C ASN A 275 -14.56 -0.29 -10.74
N ASP A 276 -13.34 0.19 -11.03
CA ASP A 276 -12.55 1.08 -10.16
C ASP A 276 -12.28 0.49 -8.77
N ILE A 277 -12.14 -0.84 -8.66
CA ILE A 277 -11.92 -1.52 -7.39
C ILE A 277 -10.45 -1.92 -7.26
N SER A 278 -9.76 -1.34 -6.27
CA SER A 278 -8.35 -1.64 -6.02
C SER A 278 -8.18 -3.03 -5.40
N ILE A 279 -7.32 -3.85 -5.99
CA ILE A 279 -6.92 -5.18 -5.48
C ILE A 279 -6.38 -5.07 -4.05
N GLU A 280 -5.67 -3.99 -3.78
CA GLU A 280 -5.01 -3.75 -2.52
C GLU A 280 -6.05 -3.51 -1.40
N SER A 281 -7.22 -2.95 -1.74
CA SER A 281 -8.29 -2.63 -0.79
C SER A 281 -8.79 -3.85 0.01
N PHE A 282 -8.49 -5.05 -0.50
CA PHE A 282 -8.88 -6.34 0.06
C PHE A 282 -7.81 -7.00 0.93
N ARG A 283 -6.61 -6.43 1.00
CA ARG A 283 -5.48 -6.98 1.77
C ARG A 283 -5.46 -6.59 3.25
N MET A 284 -6.48 -5.88 3.75
CA MET A 284 -6.54 -5.44 5.14
C MET A 284 -7.75 -6.03 5.87
N PRO A 285 -7.59 -6.66 7.05
CA PRO A 285 -8.68 -6.59 8.04
C PRO A 285 -8.95 -5.10 8.25
N PHE A 286 -10.22 -4.71 8.23
CA PHE A 286 -10.57 -3.30 8.37
C PHE A 286 -9.90 -2.73 9.63
N PRO A 287 -9.08 -1.67 9.52
CA PRO A 287 -8.95 -0.77 10.65
C PRO A 287 -10.37 -0.32 10.95
N SER A 288 -10.77 -0.37 12.21
CA SER A 288 -12.04 0.15 12.71
C SER A 288 -12.08 1.68 12.51
N LEU A 289 -12.14 2.14 11.27
CA LEU A 289 -12.21 3.56 10.87
C LEU A 289 -13.47 4.28 11.40
N TYR A 290 -14.29 3.59 12.19
CA TYR A 290 -15.52 4.09 12.79
C TYR A 290 -15.67 3.65 14.27
N GLU A 291 -14.65 3.09 14.92
CA GLU A 291 -14.68 2.99 16.40
C GLU A 291 -14.64 4.39 17.05
N GLU A 292 -14.11 5.40 16.36
CA GLU A 292 -14.07 6.79 16.86
C GLU A 292 -15.42 7.52 16.82
N ASP A 293 -16.40 7.07 16.01
CA ASP A 293 -17.76 7.65 15.96
C ASP A 293 -18.72 6.99 16.95
N GLN A 294 -18.32 5.90 17.61
CA GLN A 294 -18.97 5.53 18.86
C GLN A 294 -18.54 6.58 19.88
N ALA A 295 -19.43 7.56 20.11
CA ALA A 295 -19.26 8.58 21.14
C ALA A 295 -18.60 7.94 22.36
N PRO A 296 -17.52 8.54 22.91
CA PRO A 296 -16.78 7.95 24.01
C PRO A 296 -17.79 7.50 25.05
N GLN A 297 -17.95 6.18 25.20
CA GLN A 297 -18.75 5.61 26.26
C GLN A 297 -18.23 6.31 27.51
N PRO A 298 -19.05 7.12 28.20
CA PRO A 298 -18.58 7.86 29.36
C PRO A 298 -18.02 6.79 30.28
N ARG A 299 -16.70 6.79 30.46
CA ARG A 299 -16.04 5.89 31.41
C ARG A 299 -16.78 6.15 32.70
N ARG A 300 -17.62 5.19 33.11
CA ARG A 300 -18.26 5.21 34.41
C ARG A 300 -17.10 5.27 35.39
N ARG A 301 -16.79 6.48 35.86
CA ARG A 301 -15.95 6.65 37.05
C ARG A 301 -16.73 5.90 38.11
N ALA A 302 -16.25 4.70 38.46
CA ALA A 302 -16.69 4.05 39.66
C ALA A 302 -16.35 5.05 40.78
N SER A 303 -17.36 5.69 41.35
CA SER A 303 -17.22 6.36 42.63
C SER A 303 -16.79 5.29 43.62
N MET A 304 -15.49 5.21 43.88
CA MET A 304 -15.00 4.75 45.17
C MET A 304 -15.55 5.75 46.19
N ARG A 305 -16.63 5.36 46.86
CA ARG A 305 -16.94 5.90 48.18
C ARG A 305 -15.90 5.30 49.12
N ILE A 306 -15.11 6.17 49.73
CA ILE A 306 -14.35 5.88 50.96
C ILE A 306 -15.33 6.09 52.11
#